data_AF-A0A1X7BWR4-F1
#
_entry.id   AF-A0A1X7BWR4-F1
#
_cell.length_a   1.000
_cell.length_b   1.000
_cell.length_c   1.000
_cell.angle_alpha   90.00
_cell.angle_beta   90.00
_cell.angle_gamma   90.00
#
_symmetry.space_group_name_H-M   'P 1'
#
loop_
_entity.id
_entity.type
_entity.pdbx_description
1 polymer ?
#
loop_
_entity_poly.entity_id
_entity_poly.type
_entity_poly.pdbx_seq_one_letter_code
_entity_poly.pdbx_strand_id
1 'polypeptide(L)'
;MTDILSREAAQDYFSLTLLSFNYGIIGESILLERLAVLSSIGKQTDGATVFANEILQDNDRPQGHNDWSEDWQERERSEINDNNGERITEGRSDDDPGDPFLHLVIAVGGNRWEFHPFDDDWFPSVPHGHKLPGRSTDKLDPYLGWIYDKSKQSGRLKRKAIIALWNDDQFRETANRAIDYYLYKHPHYRGWRVPNPRRLPRRRKS
;
A
#
# COMPACT_ATOMS: atom_id res chain seq x y z
N MET A 1 -30.29 -21.79 -9.49
CA MET A 1 -29.30 -20.90 -10.11
C MET A 1 -29.38 -21.12 -11.61
N THR A 2 -29.53 -20.06 -12.38
CA THR A 2 -29.67 -20.10 -13.84
C THR A 2 -28.30 -20.06 -14.48
N ASP A 3 -27.93 -21.12 -15.20
CA ASP A 3 -26.70 -21.19 -15.97
C ASP A 3 -26.83 -20.32 -17.23
N ILE A 4 -26.25 -19.12 -17.20
CA ILE A 4 -26.43 -18.13 -18.27
C ILE A 4 -25.26 -18.16 -19.27
N LEU A 5 -24.05 -18.55 -18.82
CA LEU A 5 -22.86 -18.56 -19.67
C LEU A 5 -22.65 -19.88 -20.42
N SER A 6 -22.17 -19.77 -21.67
CA SER A 6 -21.56 -20.90 -22.37
C SER A 6 -20.18 -21.20 -21.79
N ARG A 7 -19.74 -22.46 -21.95
CA ARG A 7 -18.42 -22.90 -21.48
C ARG A 7 -17.27 -22.07 -22.07
N GLU A 8 -17.35 -21.73 -23.35
CA GLU A 8 -16.35 -20.91 -24.04
C GLU A 8 -16.30 -19.50 -23.45
N ALA A 9 -17.46 -18.87 -23.25
CA ALA A 9 -17.53 -17.55 -22.65
C ALA A 9 -17.02 -17.54 -21.19
N ALA A 10 -17.26 -18.61 -20.43
CA ALA A 10 -16.75 -18.75 -19.07
C ALA A 10 -15.22 -18.85 -19.05
N GLN A 11 -14.66 -19.62 -19.99
CA GLN A 11 -13.22 -19.78 -20.16
C GLN A 11 -12.53 -18.48 -20.58
N ASP A 12 -13.13 -17.75 -21.54
CA ASP A 12 -12.60 -16.48 -22.03
C ASP A 12 -12.65 -15.40 -20.94
N TYR A 13 -13.77 -15.32 -20.21
CA TYR A 13 -13.92 -14.39 -19.10
C TYR A 13 -12.91 -14.64 -17.99
N PHE A 14 -12.70 -15.90 -17.61
CA PHE A 14 -11.69 -16.29 -16.64
C PHE A 14 -10.27 -15.93 -17.11
N SER A 15 -9.94 -16.27 -18.36
CA SER A 15 -8.61 -16.02 -18.94
C SER A 15 -8.30 -14.54 -19.05
N LEU A 16 -9.26 -13.73 -19.52
CA LEU A 16 -9.12 -12.27 -19.59
C LEU A 16 -9.01 -11.64 -18.20
N THR A 17 -9.72 -12.17 -17.22
CA THR A 17 -9.64 -11.72 -15.82
C THR A 17 -8.26 -11.99 -15.24
N LEU A 18 -7.72 -13.21 -15.39
CA LEU A 18 -6.37 -13.54 -14.94
C LEU A 18 -5.29 -12.74 -15.68
N LEU A 19 -5.41 -12.58 -17.01
CA LEU A 19 -4.48 -11.76 -17.77
C LEU A 19 -4.52 -10.31 -17.30
N SER A 20 -5.72 -9.74 -17.12
CA SER A 20 -5.87 -8.37 -16.61
C SER A 20 -5.21 -8.20 -15.25
N PHE A 21 -5.34 -9.18 -14.36
CA PHE A 21 -4.68 -9.16 -13.06
C PHE A 21 -3.16 -9.28 -13.19
N ASN A 22 -2.67 -10.24 -13.98
CA ASN A 22 -1.24 -10.48 -14.18
C ASN A 22 -0.52 -9.30 -14.86
N TYR A 23 -1.23 -8.55 -15.71
CA TYR A 23 -0.71 -7.31 -16.32
C TYR A 23 -0.92 -6.06 -15.45
N GLY A 24 -1.50 -6.20 -14.26
CA GLY A 24 -1.74 -5.09 -13.32
C GLY A 24 -2.84 -4.12 -13.76
N ILE A 25 -3.69 -4.52 -14.72
CA ILE A 25 -4.84 -3.73 -15.19
C ILE A 25 -5.93 -3.69 -14.11
N ILE A 26 -6.08 -4.78 -13.34
CA ILE A 26 -7.00 -4.87 -12.20
C ILE A 26 -6.24 -5.33 -10.95
N GLY A 27 -6.71 -4.87 -9.78
CA GLY A 27 -6.21 -5.30 -8.48
C GLY A 27 -6.92 -6.55 -7.93
N GLU A 28 -6.46 -7.04 -6.79
CA GLU A 28 -6.93 -8.28 -6.15
C GLU A 28 -8.43 -8.25 -5.79
N SER A 29 -8.95 -7.14 -5.26
CA SER A 29 -10.38 -7.01 -4.96
C SER A 29 -11.25 -7.20 -6.21
N ILE A 30 -10.86 -6.58 -7.33
CA ILE A 30 -11.56 -6.69 -8.61
C ILE A 30 -11.38 -8.09 -9.22
N LEU A 31 -10.25 -8.75 -8.99
CA LEU A 31 -10.06 -10.16 -9.36
C LEU A 31 -11.08 -11.04 -8.61
N LEU A 32 -11.16 -10.92 -7.28
CA LEU A 32 -12.05 -11.74 -6.45
C LEU A 32 -13.53 -11.49 -6.79
N GLU A 33 -13.94 -10.22 -6.98
CA GLU A 33 -15.31 -9.90 -7.41
C GLU A 33 -15.65 -10.53 -8.77
N ARG A 34 -14.74 -10.47 -9.75
CA ARG A 34 -14.96 -11.08 -11.06
C ARG A 34 -15.05 -12.60 -10.98
N LEU A 35 -14.23 -13.23 -10.13
CA LEU A 35 -14.31 -14.67 -9.89
C LEU A 35 -15.61 -15.06 -9.17
N ALA A 36 -16.08 -14.26 -8.20
CA ALA A 36 -17.36 -14.46 -7.53
C ALA A 36 -18.54 -14.33 -8.49
N VAL A 37 -18.50 -13.35 -9.40
CA VAL A 37 -19.49 -13.23 -10.47
C VAL A 37 -19.45 -14.47 -11.35
N LEU A 38 -18.29 -14.89 -11.86
CA LEU A 38 -18.15 -16.09 -12.69
C LEU A 38 -18.65 -17.36 -12.00
N SER A 39 -18.38 -17.49 -10.70
CA SER A 39 -18.89 -18.57 -9.84
C SER A 39 -20.43 -18.59 -9.79
N SER A 40 -21.05 -17.41 -9.70
CA SER A 40 -22.51 -17.30 -9.56
C SER A 40 -23.32 -17.50 -10.86
N ILE A 41 -22.74 -17.19 -12.02
CA ILE A 41 -23.44 -17.21 -13.32
C ILE A 41 -22.98 -18.32 -14.28
N GLY A 42 -21.84 -18.95 -13.97
CA GLY A 42 -21.26 -20.04 -14.75
C GLY A 42 -21.77 -21.41 -14.31
N LYS A 43 -21.66 -22.40 -15.20
CA LYS A 43 -22.04 -23.79 -14.88
C LYS A 43 -21.03 -24.38 -13.91
N GLN A 44 -21.53 -24.98 -12.83
CA GLN A 44 -20.67 -25.56 -11.78
C GLN A 44 -19.82 -26.76 -12.26
N THR A 45 -20.09 -27.29 -13.45
CA THR A 45 -19.30 -28.34 -14.10
C THR A 45 -18.23 -27.80 -15.05
N ASP A 46 -18.25 -26.51 -15.37
CA ASP A 46 -17.27 -25.92 -16.28
C ASP A 46 -15.96 -25.64 -15.54
N GLY A 47 -14.84 -26.05 -16.14
CA GLY A 47 -13.52 -25.93 -15.52
C GLY A 47 -13.20 -24.51 -15.03
N ALA A 48 -13.53 -23.48 -15.80
CA ALA A 48 -13.31 -22.08 -15.41
C ALA A 48 -14.09 -21.68 -14.14
N THR A 49 -15.33 -22.14 -14.00
CA THR A 49 -16.17 -21.89 -12.83
C THR A 49 -15.68 -22.70 -11.62
N VAL A 50 -15.24 -23.94 -11.83
CA VAL A 50 -14.60 -24.76 -10.79
C VAL A 50 -13.33 -24.08 -10.26
N PHE A 51 -12.44 -23.64 -11.15
CA PHE A 51 -11.22 -22.93 -10.75
C PHE A 51 -11.50 -21.61 -10.04
N ALA A 52 -12.51 -20.85 -10.48
CA ALA A 52 -12.93 -19.64 -9.78
C ALA A 52 -13.37 -19.95 -8.34
N ASN A 53 -14.15 -21.01 -8.14
CA ASN A 53 -14.58 -21.46 -6.82
C ASN A 53 -13.41 -21.92 -5.93
N GLU A 54 -12.44 -22.65 -6.48
CA GLU A 54 -11.25 -23.08 -5.74
C GLU A 54 -10.45 -21.87 -5.23
N ILE A 55 -10.23 -20.87 -6.08
CA ILE A 55 -9.50 -19.65 -5.71
C ILE A 55 -10.24 -18.86 -4.61
N LEU A 56 -11.57 -18.78 -4.69
CA LEU A 56 -12.38 -18.10 -3.67
C LEU A 56 -12.32 -18.85 -2.32
N GLN A 57 -12.40 -20.19 -2.34
CA GLN A 57 -12.34 -21.01 -1.13
C GLN A 57 -10.96 -20.98 -0.45
N ASP A 58 -9.88 -20.91 -1.23
CA ASP A 58 -8.53 -20.77 -0.67
C ASP A 58 -8.32 -19.39 -0.01
N ASN A 59 -9.01 -18.35 -0.49
CA ASN A 59 -9.02 -17.02 0.15
C ASN A 59 -9.89 -16.96 1.41
N ASP A 60 -10.96 -17.75 1.49
CA ASP A 60 -11.83 -17.85 2.68
C ASP A 60 -11.25 -18.74 3.80
N ARG A 61 -10.11 -19.40 3.58
CA ARG A 61 -9.44 -20.16 4.64
C ARG A 61 -8.89 -19.20 5.69
N PRO A 62 -9.24 -19.35 6.99
CA PRO A 62 -8.64 -18.57 8.05
C PRO A 62 -7.14 -18.87 8.07
N GLN A 63 -6.33 -17.89 7.68
CA GLN A 63 -4.89 -17.94 7.89
C GLN A 63 -4.66 -18.06 9.39
N GLY A 64 -3.92 -19.09 9.78
CA GLY A 64 -3.66 -19.44 11.17
C GLY A 64 -3.30 -18.22 12.02
N HIS A 65 -4.10 -18.03 13.06
CA HIS A 65 -3.97 -17.07 14.14
C HIS A 65 -2.54 -17.12 14.73
N ASN A 66 -1.67 -16.18 14.32
CA ASN A 66 -0.46 -15.87 15.08
C ASN A 66 -0.86 -14.92 16.20
N ASP A 67 -1.16 -15.54 17.34
CA ASP A 67 -1.42 -14.94 18.63
C ASP A 67 -0.21 -14.08 19.07
N TRP A 68 -0.37 -12.76 18.99
CA TRP A 68 0.46 -11.79 19.70
C TRP A 68 -0.46 -10.85 20.49
N SER A 69 -1.36 -11.44 21.26
CA SER A 69 -2.00 -10.80 22.40
C SER A 69 -1.08 -10.91 23.62
N GLU A 70 -1.03 -9.87 24.44
CA GLU A 70 -0.32 -9.75 25.74
C GLU A 70 1.13 -9.22 25.68
N ASP A 71 1.32 -7.89 25.70
CA ASP A 71 2.25 -7.23 26.67
C ASP A 71 2.26 -5.66 26.69
N TRP A 72 1.12 -4.97 26.52
CA TRP A 72 1.11 -3.48 26.50
C TRP A 72 0.13 -2.81 27.48
N GLN A 73 -0.04 -3.35 28.70
CA GLN A 73 -0.93 -2.74 29.72
C GLN A 73 -0.26 -2.05 30.89
N GLU A 74 1.04 -1.73 30.85
CA GLU A 74 1.64 -1.03 31.99
C GLU A 74 2.61 0.08 31.56
N ARG A 75 2.04 1.26 31.26
CA ARG A 75 2.66 2.60 31.49
C ARG A 75 1.73 3.74 31.08
N GLU A 76 0.49 3.74 31.57
CA GLU A 76 -0.29 4.98 31.69
C GLU A 76 -0.46 5.33 33.17
N ARG A 77 0.43 6.21 33.65
CA ARG A 77 0.06 7.16 34.71
C ARG A 77 1.03 8.34 34.76
N SER A 78 0.42 9.51 34.96
CA SER A 78 0.96 10.86 35.17
C SER A 78 1.30 11.63 33.90
N GLU A 79 0.80 12.85 33.65
CA GLU A 79 -0.10 13.73 34.39
C GLU A 79 -0.63 14.79 33.41
N ILE A 80 -1.88 15.18 33.60
CA ILE A 80 -2.62 16.20 32.85
C ILE A 80 -2.02 17.58 33.11
N ASN A 81 -1.91 18.43 32.08
CA ASN A 81 -2.25 19.83 32.26
C ASN A 81 -2.77 20.45 30.95
N ASP A 82 -4.08 20.72 30.96
CA ASP A 82 -4.81 21.51 29.97
C ASP A 82 -4.45 23.00 30.09
N ASN A 83 -4.35 23.69 28.94
CA ASN A 83 -5.10 24.93 28.73
C ASN A 83 -5.03 25.43 27.28
N ASN A 84 -6.17 25.27 26.61
CA ASN A 84 -6.86 26.18 25.68
C ASN A 84 -6.09 27.05 24.67
N GLY A 85 -6.46 26.83 23.40
CA GLY A 85 -6.31 27.78 22.30
C GLY A 85 -6.91 27.19 21.03
N GLU A 86 -8.23 27.23 20.91
CA GLU A 86 -8.97 26.79 19.72
C GLU A 86 -8.38 27.37 18.43
N ARG A 87 -7.90 26.47 17.57
CA ARG A 87 -7.85 26.70 16.14
C ARG A 87 -8.24 25.40 15.46
N ILE A 88 -9.45 25.41 14.90
CA ILE A 88 -10.02 24.35 14.09
C ILE A 88 -9.01 24.03 12.98
N THR A 89 -8.25 22.97 13.21
CA THR A 89 -7.53 22.23 12.18
C THR A 89 -8.23 20.90 12.18
N GLU A 90 -8.82 20.54 11.05
CA GLU A 90 -9.41 19.24 10.81
C GLU A 90 -8.32 18.19 11.03
N GLY A 91 -8.23 17.72 12.27
CA GLY A 91 -7.41 16.60 12.64
C GLY A 91 -8.07 15.37 12.06
N ARG A 92 -7.53 14.87 10.95
CA ARG A 92 -7.69 13.45 10.64
C ARG A 92 -7.01 12.70 11.76
N SER A 93 -7.83 12.07 12.59
CA SER A 93 -7.41 11.07 13.56
C SER A 93 -6.64 9.98 12.82
N ASP A 94 -5.48 9.59 13.37
CA ASP A 94 -4.66 8.47 12.86
C ASP A 94 -5.37 7.11 12.97
N ASP A 95 -6.59 7.09 13.50
CA ASP A 95 -7.52 5.96 13.54
C ASP A 95 -8.84 6.34 12.82
N ASP A 96 -8.78 6.75 11.56
CA ASP A 96 -9.98 6.81 10.72
C ASP A 96 -10.31 5.37 10.24
N PRO A 97 -11.34 4.70 10.79
CA PRO A 97 -11.81 3.41 10.26
C PRO A 97 -12.33 3.53 8.81
N GLY A 98 -12.38 4.74 8.26
CA GLY A 98 -12.67 5.07 6.87
C GLY A 98 -11.45 5.19 5.95
N ASP A 99 -10.22 4.85 6.38
CA ASP A 99 -9.09 4.64 5.47
C ASP A 99 -8.96 3.15 5.09
N PRO A 100 -9.64 2.69 4.02
CA PRO A 100 -9.59 1.30 3.58
C PRO A 100 -8.24 0.93 2.94
N PHE A 101 -7.24 1.81 2.93
CA PHE A 101 -6.01 1.61 2.19
C PHE A 101 -4.86 1.18 3.11
N LEU A 102 -4.29 0.01 2.80
CA LEU A 102 -3.11 -0.51 3.50
C LEU A 102 -1.90 0.40 3.28
N HIS A 103 -1.50 1.15 4.32
CA HIS A 103 -0.22 1.86 4.37
C HIS A 103 0.90 0.93 4.79
N LEU A 104 2.12 1.19 4.31
CA LEU A 104 3.31 0.42 4.69
C LEU A 104 4.12 1.17 5.74
N VAL A 105 4.30 0.55 6.92
CA VAL A 105 5.18 1.07 7.97
C VAL A 105 6.49 0.29 8.01
N ILE A 106 7.62 0.98 7.81
CA ILE A 106 8.97 0.39 7.88
C ILE A 106 9.83 1.10 8.92
N ALA A 107 10.49 0.32 9.77
CA ALA A 107 11.54 0.83 10.66
C ALA A 107 12.89 0.89 9.93
N VAL A 108 13.38 2.10 9.64
CA VAL A 108 14.68 2.29 8.98
C VAL A 108 15.41 3.53 9.52
N GLY A 109 16.72 3.36 9.77
CA GLY A 109 17.56 4.44 10.29
C GLY A 109 17.18 4.91 11.69
N GLY A 110 16.60 4.03 12.51
CA GLY A 110 16.19 4.32 13.89
C GLY A 110 14.85 5.04 14.01
N ASN A 111 14.11 5.23 12.92
CA ASN A 111 12.77 5.81 12.91
C ASN A 111 11.79 4.86 12.22
N ARG A 112 10.50 5.00 12.52
CA ARG A 112 9.42 4.36 11.76
C ARG A 112 8.92 5.33 10.70
N TRP A 113 8.77 4.83 9.49
CA TRP A 113 8.31 5.60 8.33
C TRP A 113 7.09 4.93 7.74
N GLU A 114 6.03 5.70 7.57
CA GLU A 114 4.79 5.29 6.94
C GLU A 114 4.77 5.77 5.49
N PHE A 115 4.37 4.89 4.58
CA PHE A 115 4.32 5.15 3.14
C PHE A 115 2.90 4.92 2.64
N HIS A 116 2.31 5.98 2.09
CA HIS A 116 0.94 6.00 1.59
C HIS A 116 0.95 5.76 0.07
N PRO A 117 0.41 4.63 -0.43
CA PRO A 117 0.45 4.32 -1.87
C PRO A 117 -0.46 5.20 -2.72
N PHE A 118 -1.38 5.96 -2.12
CA PHE A 118 -2.34 6.82 -2.82
C PHE A 118 -2.24 8.29 -2.34
N ASP A 119 -1.06 8.70 -1.90
CA ASP A 119 -0.79 10.06 -1.45
C ASP A 119 -0.77 11.06 -2.62
N ASP A 120 -1.49 12.16 -2.47
CA ASP A 120 -1.49 13.30 -3.41
C ASP A 120 -0.33 14.27 -3.17
N ASP A 121 0.30 14.16 -2.00
CA ASP A 121 1.49 14.95 -1.70
C ASP A 121 2.70 14.39 -2.46
N TRP A 122 3.39 15.26 -3.19
CA TRP A 122 4.60 14.91 -3.91
C TRP A 122 5.87 15.20 -3.14
N PHE A 123 5.78 15.95 -2.05
CA PHE A 123 6.96 16.49 -1.36
C PHE A 123 7.46 15.52 -0.29
N PRO A 124 8.79 15.26 -0.19
CA PRO A 124 9.87 15.78 -1.05
C PRO A 124 10.06 15.00 -2.35
N SER A 125 9.45 13.82 -2.47
CA SER A 125 9.45 12.96 -3.65
C SER A 125 8.22 12.05 -3.68
N VAL A 126 7.98 11.38 -4.81
CA VAL A 126 7.03 10.27 -4.91
C VAL A 126 7.81 8.96 -5.15
N PRO A 127 7.72 7.96 -4.26
CA PRO A 127 7.08 8.02 -2.93
C PRO A 127 7.87 8.91 -1.95
N HIS A 128 7.25 9.22 -0.81
CA HIS A 128 7.92 9.74 0.39
C HIS A 128 7.38 9.06 1.65
N GLY A 129 8.16 9.10 2.73
CA GLY A 129 7.78 8.51 4.01
C GLY A 129 7.42 9.56 5.05
N HIS A 130 6.36 9.34 5.82
CA HIS A 130 5.95 10.15 6.96
C HIS A 130 6.46 9.53 8.26
N LYS A 131 7.07 10.33 9.14
CA LYS A 131 7.70 9.79 10.36
C LYS A 131 6.66 9.48 11.45
N LEU A 132 6.78 8.30 12.05
CA LEU A 132 6.02 7.88 13.24
C LEU A 132 6.95 7.73 14.47
N PRO A 133 6.45 7.85 15.72
CA PRO A 133 5.14 8.37 16.14
C PRO A 133 5.17 9.87 16.53
N GLY A 134 3.99 10.50 16.58
CA GLY A 134 3.78 11.87 17.05
C GLY A 134 3.59 12.90 15.91
N ARG A 135 3.24 14.15 16.27
CA ARG A 135 3.02 15.30 15.35
C ARG A 135 4.27 15.75 14.57
N SER A 136 5.15 14.82 14.21
CA SER A 136 6.33 15.12 13.42
C SER A 136 5.91 15.41 12.00
N THR A 137 6.31 16.58 11.50
CA THR A 137 6.19 16.96 10.09
C THR A 137 7.38 16.48 9.27
N ASP A 138 8.17 15.54 9.80
CA ASP A 138 9.35 15.00 9.14
C ASP A 138 8.94 14.09 7.98
N LYS A 139 9.46 14.39 6.79
CA LYS A 139 9.27 13.61 5.57
C LYS A 139 10.58 13.09 5.02
N LEU A 140 10.60 11.83 4.62
CA LEU A 140 11.74 11.15 4.03
C LEU A 140 11.66 11.14 2.51
N ASP A 141 12.73 11.58 1.83
CA ASP A 141 13.03 11.29 0.43
C ASP A 141 13.73 9.92 0.32
N PRO A 142 13.07 8.86 -0.18
CA PRO A 142 13.65 7.52 -0.20
C PRO A 142 14.77 7.37 -1.24
N TYR A 143 14.84 8.23 -2.25
CA TYR A 143 15.86 8.16 -3.30
C TYR A 143 17.20 8.71 -2.81
N LEU A 144 17.16 9.86 -2.15
CA LEU A 144 18.35 10.58 -1.69
C LEU A 144 18.68 10.33 -0.20
N GLY A 145 17.69 9.85 0.54
CA GLY A 145 17.71 9.63 1.99
C GLY A 145 17.58 10.90 2.81
N TRP A 146 17.30 12.06 2.21
CA TRP A 146 17.13 13.31 2.93
C TRP A 146 15.85 13.29 3.75
N ILE A 147 15.93 13.77 4.99
CA ILE A 147 14.78 13.98 5.88
C ILE A 147 14.52 15.48 5.93
N TYR A 148 13.26 15.85 5.78
CA TYR A 148 12.81 17.23 5.74
C TYR A 148 11.83 17.49 6.88
N ASP A 149 12.13 18.47 7.72
CA ASP A 149 11.10 19.11 8.55
C ASP A 149 10.47 20.23 7.73
N LYS A 150 9.22 20.04 7.33
CA LYS A 150 8.52 20.88 6.35
C LYS A 150 9.34 20.95 5.06
N SER A 151 9.96 22.08 4.75
CA SER A 151 10.78 22.26 3.54
C SER A 151 12.29 22.23 3.78
N LYS A 152 12.73 22.14 5.04
CA LYS A 152 14.15 22.21 5.41
C LYS A 152 14.72 20.83 5.66
N GLN A 153 15.88 20.54 5.09
CA GLN A 153 16.61 19.31 5.40
C GLN A 153 17.03 19.31 6.88
N SER A 154 16.51 18.36 7.64
CA SER A 154 16.80 18.18 9.07
C SER A 154 17.76 17.02 9.33
N GLY A 155 17.92 16.11 8.37
CA GLY A 155 18.82 14.97 8.51
C GLY A 155 18.94 14.14 7.23
N ARG A 156 19.70 13.05 7.32
CA ARG A 156 19.86 12.12 6.19
C ARG A 156 20.04 10.69 6.66
N LEU A 157 19.31 9.75 6.06
CA LEU A 157 19.55 8.33 6.22
C LEU A 157 20.95 7.96 5.73
N LYS A 158 21.59 7.06 6.48
CA LYS A 158 22.85 6.44 6.06
C LYS A 158 22.61 5.64 4.78
N ARG A 159 23.63 5.57 3.91
CA ARG A 159 23.55 4.82 2.64
C ARG A 159 23.08 3.37 2.81
N LYS A 160 23.54 2.67 3.86
CA LYS A 160 23.14 1.29 4.15
C LYS A 160 21.63 1.17 4.40
N ALA A 161 21.04 2.14 5.09
CA ALA A 161 19.60 2.21 5.33
C ALA A 161 18.81 2.44 4.03
N ILE A 162 19.29 3.33 3.16
CA ILE A 162 18.67 3.56 1.84
C ILE A 162 18.72 2.29 0.99
N ILE A 163 19.85 1.57 1.00
CA ILE A 163 19.99 0.30 0.27
C ILE A 163 19.04 -0.75 0.84
N ALA A 164 18.96 -0.90 2.16
CA ALA A 164 18.04 -1.83 2.81
C ALA A 164 16.59 -1.52 2.42
N LEU A 165 16.19 -0.25 2.45
CA LEU A 165 14.86 0.18 2.06
C LEU A 165 14.53 -0.20 0.60
N TRP A 166 15.43 0.09 -0.36
CA TRP A 166 15.19 -0.27 -1.78
C TRP A 166 15.37 -1.76 -2.12
N ASN A 167 15.88 -2.56 -1.18
CA ASN A 167 15.95 -4.00 -1.28
C ASN A 167 14.71 -4.69 -0.68
N ASP A 168 13.93 -3.99 0.15
CA ASP A 168 12.72 -4.49 0.77
C ASP A 168 11.60 -4.65 -0.27
N ASP A 169 11.00 -5.84 -0.33
CA ASP A 169 10.04 -6.18 -1.38
C ASP A 169 8.70 -5.47 -1.20
N GLN A 170 8.24 -5.33 0.05
CA GLN A 170 7.02 -4.61 0.37
C GLN A 170 7.17 -3.12 0.04
N PHE A 171 8.32 -2.52 0.38
CA PHE A 171 8.59 -1.13 0.03
C PHE A 171 8.57 -0.90 -1.48
N ARG A 172 9.17 -1.79 -2.25
CA ARG A 172 9.21 -1.67 -3.72
C ARG A 172 7.81 -1.78 -4.32
N GLU A 173 6.97 -2.65 -3.78
CA GLU A 173 5.57 -2.76 -4.20
C GLU A 173 4.79 -1.49 -3.88
N THR A 174 4.86 -0.99 -2.64
CA THR A 174 4.23 0.27 -2.24
C THR A 174 4.74 1.46 -3.06
N ALA A 175 6.05 1.52 -3.35
CA ALA A 175 6.65 2.55 -4.18
C ALA A 175 6.10 2.51 -5.62
N ASN A 176 5.95 1.32 -6.22
CA ASN A 176 5.34 1.20 -7.55
C ASN A 176 3.89 1.71 -7.54
N ARG A 177 3.08 1.30 -6.55
CA ARG A 177 1.69 1.76 -6.41
C ARG A 177 1.60 3.29 -6.29
N ALA A 178 2.42 3.89 -5.43
CA ALA A 178 2.53 5.34 -5.29
C ALA A 178 2.88 6.04 -6.61
N ILE A 179 3.85 5.50 -7.34
CA ILE A 179 4.29 6.06 -8.62
C ILE A 179 3.19 5.94 -9.68
N ASP A 180 2.53 4.80 -9.78
CA ASP A 180 1.47 4.57 -10.76
C ASP A 180 0.23 5.41 -10.49
N TYR A 181 -0.18 5.50 -9.22
CA TYR A 181 -1.23 6.40 -8.77
C TYR A 181 -0.92 7.85 -9.15
N TYR A 182 0.28 8.32 -8.81
CA TYR A 182 0.65 9.71 -9.03
C TYR A 182 0.78 10.05 -10.52
N LEU A 183 1.31 9.14 -11.33
CA LEU A 183 1.34 9.29 -12.80
C LEU A 183 -0.06 9.35 -13.40
N TYR A 184 -0.97 8.51 -12.91
CA TYR A 184 -2.35 8.48 -13.37
C TYR A 184 -3.07 9.79 -13.03
N LYS A 185 -2.94 10.27 -11.78
CA LYS A 185 -3.63 11.48 -11.31
C LYS A 185 -2.99 12.77 -11.79
N HIS A 186 -1.67 12.79 -12.00
CA HIS A 186 -0.89 13.97 -12.37
C HIS A 186 -0.02 13.72 -13.64
N PRO A 187 -0.62 13.51 -14.82
CA PRO A 187 0.09 13.09 -16.04
C PRO A 187 1.10 14.12 -16.55
N HIS A 188 1.05 15.36 -16.07
CA HIS A 188 1.97 16.45 -16.45
C HIS A 188 2.99 16.79 -15.37
N TYR A 189 3.04 16.03 -14.26
CA TYR A 189 4.03 16.27 -13.21
C TYR A 189 5.45 16.00 -13.70
N ARG A 190 6.34 16.97 -13.46
CA ARG A 190 7.76 16.93 -13.91
C ARG A 190 8.77 16.88 -12.76
N GLY A 191 8.32 16.83 -11.50
CA GLY A 191 9.19 16.89 -10.32
C GLY A 191 9.84 15.55 -9.93
N TRP A 192 9.81 14.54 -10.80
CA TRP A 192 10.38 13.22 -10.54
C TRP A 192 11.88 13.28 -10.25
N ARG A 193 12.33 12.51 -9.25
CA ARG A 193 13.75 12.35 -8.90
C ARG A 193 14.56 11.63 -9.97
N VAL A 194 13.88 10.89 -10.83
CA VAL A 194 14.47 10.06 -11.88
C VAL A 194 13.74 10.29 -13.20
N PRO A 195 14.41 10.15 -14.36
CA PRO A 195 13.78 10.36 -15.67
C PRO A 195 12.62 9.41 -15.97
N ASN A 196 12.68 8.17 -15.44
CA ASN A 196 11.61 7.18 -15.54
C ASN A 196 11.29 6.68 -14.13
N PRO A 197 10.19 7.14 -13.51
CA PRO A 197 9.87 6.79 -12.13
C PRO A 197 9.51 5.32 -11.95
N ARG A 198 8.88 4.68 -12.94
CA ARG A 198 8.61 3.22 -12.91
C ARG A 198 9.88 2.36 -12.90
N ARG A 199 11.03 2.94 -13.24
CA ARG A 199 12.32 2.26 -13.13
C ARG A 199 12.90 2.47 -11.73
N LEU A 200 12.42 1.69 -10.78
CA LEU A 200 12.89 1.72 -9.39
C LEU A 200 14.41 1.54 -9.27
N PRO A 201 15.06 2.08 -8.23
CA PRO A 201 16.44 1.82 -7.90
C PRO A 201 16.77 0.32 -7.89
N ARG A 202 17.93 -0.02 -8.46
CA ARG A 202 18.44 -1.41 -8.49
C ARG A 202 18.77 -1.88 -7.08
N ARG A 203 18.43 -3.14 -6.78
CA ARG A 203 18.88 -3.81 -5.56
C ARG A 203 20.41 -3.84 -5.50
N ARG A 204 20.96 -3.73 -4.29
CA ARG A 204 22.42 -3.73 -4.05
C ARG A 204 22.74 -4.64 -2.87
N LYS A 205 23.95 -5.22 -2.85
CA LYS A 205 24.44 -5.93 -1.66
C LYS A 205 24.63 -4.90 -0.52
N SER A 206 24.15 -5.22 0.68
CA SER A 206 24.17 -4.36 1.87
C SER A 206 25.50 -4.37 2.61
#